data_AF-A0A1E4T4C9-F1
#
_entry.id   AF-A0A1E4T4C9-F1
#
_cell.length_a   1.000
_cell.length_b   1.000
_cell.length_c   1.000
_cell.angle_alpha   90.00
_cell.angle_beta   90.00
_cell.angle_gamma   90.00
#
_symmetry.space_group_name_H-M   'P 1'
#
loop_
_entity.id
_entity.type
_entity.pdbx_description
1 polymer ?
#
loop_
_entity_poly.entity_id
_entity_poly.type
_entity_poly.pdbx_seq_one_letter_code
_entity_poly.pdbx_strand_id
1 'polypeptide(L)'
;IDSLKYNNLYNTREEMDSRIETKLLTYIDSETKQNTELLTKIDNTKELLKNRMKINDLIDKYTKQSRTITLTREEVQNLFGQDLDYNTILKSGKPLSHHKNQPMLDEFEFSMSSVQMSCKSLANAITIKMRECDELRKQVAESKSRWEDVSGKVVHLL
;
A
#
# COMPACT_ATOMS: atom_id res chain seq x y z
N ILE A 1 -49.73 39.85 -23.33
CA ILE A 1 -49.74 38.63 -22.47
C ILE A 1 -48.74 37.61 -23.01
N ASP A 2 -48.73 37.32 -24.31
CA ASP A 2 -47.79 36.34 -24.90
C ASP A 2 -46.31 36.74 -24.86
N SER A 3 -45.98 38.03 -25.06
CA SER A 3 -44.60 38.53 -24.94
C SER A 3 -44.03 38.43 -23.51
N LEU A 4 -44.85 38.69 -22.49
CA LEU A 4 -44.45 38.52 -21.07
C LEU A 4 -44.27 37.04 -20.72
N LYS A 5 -45.14 36.17 -21.26
CA LYS A 5 -45.02 34.71 -21.10
C LYS A 5 -43.75 34.19 -21.76
N TYR A 6 -43.43 34.70 -22.96
CA TYR A 6 -42.20 34.37 -23.68
C TYR A 6 -40.93 34.82 -22.94
N ASN A 7 -40.87 36.07 -22.47
CA ASN A 7 -39.74 36.57 -21.68
C ASN A 7 -39.55 35.80 -20.37
N ASN A 8 -40.64 35.45 -19.68
CA ASN A 8 -40.53 34.66 -18.46
C ASN A 8 -39.99 33.24 -18.73
N LEU A 9 -40.43 32.60 -19.82
CA LEU A 9 -39.92 31.28 -20.21
C LEU A 9 -38.45 31.34 -20.65
N TYR A 10 -38.05 32.40 -21.35
CA TYR A 10 -36.66 32.62 -21.75
C TYR A 10 -35.74 32.82 -20.54
N ASN A 11 -36.12 33.69 -19.59
CA ASN A 11 -35.34 33.92 -18.37
C ASN A 11 -35.27 32.68 -17.48
N THR A 12 -36.38 31.91 -17.39
CA THR A 12 -36.39 30.65 -16.64
C THR A 12 -35.44 29.62 -17.25
N ARG A 13 -35.34 29.59 -18.59
CA ARG A 13 -34.40 28.73 -19.30
C ARG A 13 -32.95 29.12 -19.02
N GLU A 14 -32.60 30.40 -19.17
CA GLU A 14 -31.24 30.87 -18.87
C GLU A 14 -30.85 30.62 -17.41
N GLU A 15 -31.76 30.81 -16.45
CA GLU A 15 -31.50 30.45 -15.04
C GLU A 15 -31.29 28.94 -14.83
N MET A 16 -32.04 28.09 -15.55
CA MET A 16 -31.84 26.65 -15.48
C MET A 16 -30.50 26.24 -16.08
N ASP A 17 -30.14 26.78 -17.25
CA ASP A 17 -28.88 26.50 -17.94
C ASP A 17 -27.69 26.94 -17.06
N SER A 18 -27.74 28.13 -16.47
CA SER A 18 -26.70 28.62 -15.55
C SER A 18 -26.58 27.78 -14.26
N ARG A 19 -27.71 27.30 -13.70
CA ARG A 19 -27.69 26.39 -12.53
C ARG A 19 -27.13 25.02 -12.87
N ILE A 20 -27.41 24.51 -14.06
CA ILE A 20 -26.86 23.23 -14.56
C ILE A 20 -25.35 23.37 -14.73
N GLU A 21 -24.89 24.43 -15.41
CA GLU A 21 -23.47 24.72 -15.61
C GLU A 21 -22.71 24.80 -14.28
N THR A 22 -23.21 25.61 -13.34
CA THR A 22 -22.56 25.79 -12.02
C THR A 22 -22.44 24.46 -11.26
N LYS A 23 -23.50 23.63 -11.27
CA LYS A 23 -23.47 22.31 -10.62
C LYS A 23 -22.47 21.36 -11.28
N LEU A 24 -22.41 21.36 -12.61
CA LEU A 24 -21.49 20.50 -13.36
C LEU A 24 -20.03 20.90 -13.12
N LEU A 25 -19.72 22.20 -13.17
CA LEU A 25 -18.38 22.71 -12.86
C LEU A 25 -17.94 22.35 -11.44
N THR A 26 -18.83 22.55 -10.45
CA THR A 26 -18.54 22.17 -9.05
C THR A 26 -18.26 20.67 -8.90
N TYR A 27 -18.99 19.82 -9.64
CA TYR A 27 -18.77 18.39 -9.62
C TYR A 27 -17.42 18.01 -10.26
N ILE A 28 -17.08 18.62 -11.40
CA ILE A 28 -15.80 18.41 -12.09
C ILE A 28 -14.62 18.81 -11.20
N ASP A 29 -14.70 19.93 -10.50
CA ASP A 29 -13.65 20.38 -9.57
C ASP A 29 -13.46 19.39 -8.42
N SER A 30 -14.57 18.92 -7.83
CA SER A 30 -14.54 17.91 -6.77
C SER A 30 -13.90 16.60 -7.23
N GLU A 31 -14.29 16.07 -8.40
CA GLU A 31 -13.72 14.84 -8.97
C GLU A 31 -12.23 15.01 -9.31
N THR A 32 -11.84 16.17 -9.85
CA THR A 32 -10.43 16.47 -10.18
C THR A 32 -9.56 16.49 -8.92
N LYS A 33 -10.07 17.07 -7.83
CA LYS A 33 -9.40 17.05 -6.53
C LYS A 33 -9.25 15.63 -6.00
N GLN A 34 -10.33 14.84 -6.01
CA GLN A 34 -10.30 13.44 -5.56
C GLN A 34 -9.31 12.59 -6.36
N ASN A 35 -9.27 12.74 -7.69
CA ASN A 35 -8.30 12.05 -8.55
C ASN A 35 -6.84 12.40 -8.18
N THR A 36 -6.57 13.67 -7.89
CA THR A 36 -5.23 14.12 -7.47
C THR A 36 -4.82 13.52 -6.13
N GLU A 37 -5.75 13.47 -5.17
CA GLU A 37 -5.53 12.84 -3.87
C GLU A 37 -5.28 11.33 -4.00
N LEU A 38 -6.05 10.64 -4.85
CA LEU A 38 -5.88 9.21 -5.12
C LEU A 38 -4.51 8.91 -5.75
N LEU A 39 -4.09 9.67 -6.76
CA LEU A 39 -2.77 9.51 -7.38
C LEU A 39 -1.64 9.70 -6.35
N THR A 40 -1.75 10.71 -5.50
CA THR A 40 -0.77 10.97 -4.43
C THR A 40 -0.72 9.80 -3.42
N LYS A 41 -1.88 9.26 -3.03
CA LYS A 41 -1.96 8.09 -2.14
C LYS A 41 -1.33 6.84 -2.78
N ILE A 42 -1.59 6.61 -4.06
CA ILE A 42 -1.00 5.49 -4.82
C ILE A 42 0.53 5.63 -4.86
N ASP A 43 1.05 6.83 -5.13
CA ASP A 43 2.49 7.07 -5.24
C ASP A 43 3.20 6.90 -3.90
N ASN A 44 2.63 7.44 -2.82
CA ASN A 44 3.14 7.24 -1.47
C ASN A 44 3.14 5.75 -1.07
N THR A 45 2.08 5.02 -1.42
CA THR A 45 1.98 3.57 -1.15
C THR A 45 3.03 2.79 -1.93
N LYS A 46 3.23 3.13 -3.20
CA LYS A 46 4.25 2.50 -4.05
C LYS A 46 5.66 2.75 -3.52
N GLU A 47 5.95 3.95 -3.03
CA GLU A 47 7.25 4.26 -2.44
C GLU A 47 7.49 3.51 -1.12
N LEU A 48 6.46 3.39 -0.27
CA LEU A 48 6.51 2.54 0.92
C LEU A 48 6.83 1.09 0.56
N LEU A 49 6.18 0.54 -0.47
CA LEU A 49 6.44 -0.82 -0.96
C LEU A 49 7.88 -1.00 -1.47
N LYS A 50 8.44 -0.02 -2.19
CA LYS A 50 9.86 -0.06 -2.59
C LYS A 50 10.79 -0.06 -1.38
N ASN A 51 10.49 0.75 -0.36
CA ASN A 51 11.31 0.79 0.86
C ASN A 51 11.24 -0.55 1.62
N ARG A 52 10.07 -1.18 1.69
CA ARG A 52 9.91 -2.53 2.24
C ARG A 52 10.71 -3.57 1.44
N MET A 53 10.72 -3.46 0.10
CA MET A 53 11.55 -4.33 -0.74
C MET A 53 13.04 -4.18 -0.43
N LYS A 54 13.54 -2.93 -0.32
CA LYS A 54 14.95 -2.66 0.02
C LYS A 54 15.33 -3.30 1.37
N ILE A 55 14.47 -3.17 2.38
CA ILE A 55 14.70 -3.78 3.70
C ILE A 55 14.72 -5.31 3.59
N ASN A 56 13.74 -5.90 2.88
CA ASN A 56 13.67 -7.34 2.66
C ASN A 56 14.92 -7.87 1.92
N ASP A 57 15.42 -7.15 0.92
CA ASP A 57 16.63 -7.49 0.19
C ASP A 57 17.89 -7.42 1.08
N LEU A 58 17.94 -6.46 2.01
CA LEU A 58 19.04 -6.37 2.99
C LEU A 58 19.02 -7.56 3.95
N ILE A 59 17.84 -7.93 4.46
CA ILE A 59 17.67 -9.10 5.33
C ILE A 59 18.03 -10.39 4.57
N ASP A 60 17.55 -10.56 3.34
CA ASP A 60 17.88 -11.71 2.50
C ASP A 60 19.39 -11.79 2.20
N LYS A 61 20.05 -10.67 1.93
CA LYS A 61 21.52 -10.63 1.77
C LYS A 61 22.25 -11.06 3.04
N TYR A 62 21.84 -10.55 4.20
CA TYR A 62 22.45 -10.90 5.47
C TYR A 62 22.26 -12.40 5.79
N THR A 63 21.04 -12.90 5.62
CA THR A 63 20.70 -14.32 5.85
C THR A 63 21.29 -15.29 4.82
N LYS A 64 21.74 -14.80 3.65
CA LYS A 64 22.51 -15.61 2.69
C LYS A 64 23.98 -15.73 3.07
N GLN A 65 24.55 -14.72 3.72
CA GLN A 65 25.94 -14.74 4.20
C GLN A 65 26.07 -15.64 5.43
N SER A 66 25.09 -15.64 6.33
CA SER A 66 25.03 -16.52 7.49
C SER A 66 23.94 -17.57 7.34
N ARG A 67 24.32 -18.82 7.02
CA ARG A 67 23.35 -19.94 6.89
C ARG A 67 22.68 -20.29 8.21
N THR A 68 23.37 -19.98 9.31
CA THR A 68 22.92 -20.22 10.66
C THR A 68 23.09 -18.98 11.51
N ILE A 69 22.35 -18.90 12.62
CA ILE A 69 22.55 -17.92 13.68
C ILE A 69 22.69 -18.67 14.99
N THR A 70 23.66 -18.26 15.80
CA THR A 70 23.83 -18.79 17.16
C THR A 70 23.18 -17.83 18.14
N LEU A 71 22.31 -18.35 19.01
CA LEU A 71 21.70 -17.61 20.10
C LEU A 71 21.82 -18.42 21.39
N THR A 72 22.04 -17.72 22.49
CA THR A 72 21.94 -18.27 23.84
C THR A 72 20.48 -18.50 24.23
N ARG A 73 20.25 -19.36 25.21
CA ARG A 73 18.92 -19.56 25.80
C ARG A 73 18.33 -18.25 26.32
N GLU A 74 19.14 -17.39 26.93
CA GLU A 74 18.74 -16.06 27.41
C GLU A 74 18.27 -15.17 26.25
N GLU A 75 19.02 -15.11 25.14
CA GLU A 75 18.63 -14.32 23.97
C GLU A 75 17.33 -14.83 23.35
N VAL A 76 17.14 -16.15 23.24
CA VAL A 76 15.87 -16.74 22.74
C VAL A 76 14.71 -16.38 23.68
N GLN A 77 14.91 -16.45 24.99
CA GLN A 77 13.89 -16.06 25.97
C GLN A 77 13.54 -14.56 25.87
N ASN A 78 14.54 -13.70 25.70
CA ASN A 78 14.33 -12.25 25.56
C ASN A 78 13.63 -11.89 24.24
N LEU A 79 13.95 -12.59 23.15
CA LEU A 79 13.38 -12.32 21.83
C LEU A 79 11.95 -12.86 21.65
N PHE A 80 11.59 -13.96 22.33
CA PHE A 80 10.35 -14.69 22.02
C PHE A 80 9.49 -15.03 23.24
N GLY A 81 9.98 -14.83 24.47
CA GLY A 81 9.39 -15.38 25.69
C GLY A 81 8.05 -14.78 26.15
N GLN A 82 7.53 -13.72 25.50
CA GLN A 82 6.22 -13.15 25.83
C GLN A 82 5.09 -13.57 24.88
N ASP A 83 5.39 -13.82 23.60
CA ASP A 83 4.36 -14.04 22.56
C ASP A 83 4.40 -15.41 21.88
N LEU A 84 5.50 -16.17 22.05
CA LEU A 84 5.72 -17.47 21.41
C LEU A 84 6.16 -18.51 22.44
N ASP A 85 5.82 -19.79 22.20
CA ASP A 85 6.32 -20.90 23.02
C ASP A 85 7.83 -21.05 22.83
N TYR A 86 8.61 -20.41 23.71
CA TYR A 86 10.06 -20.40 23.68
C TYR A 86 10.66 -21.82 23.63
N ASN A 87 10.00 -22.81 24.25
CA ASN A 87 10.46 -24.19 24.23
C ASN A 87 10.38 -24.81 22.83
N THR A 88 9.35 -24.45 22.07
CA THR A 88 9.19 -24.89 20.69
C THR A 88 10.30 -24.30 19.81
N ILE A 89 10.69 -23.04 20.06
CA ILE A 89 11.81 -22.42 19.36
C ILE A 89 13.11 -23.14 19.71
N LEU A 90 13.43 -23.34 20.99
CA LEU A 90 14.64 -24.05 21.40
C LEU A 90 14.76 -25.46 20.80
N LYS A 91 13.64 -26.20 20.68
CA LYS A 91 13.59 -27.52 20.03
C LYS A 91 13.89 -27.50 18.53
N SER A 92 13.68 -26.36 17.87
CA SER A 92 14.00 -26.18 16.45
C SER A 92 15.48 -25.87 16.19
N GLY A 93 16.23 -25.47 17.24
CA GLY A 93 17.66 -25.21 17.18
C GLY A 93 18.49 -26.47 17.46
N LYS A 94 19.70 -26.51 16.91
CA LYS A 94 20.71 -27.52 17.21
C LYS A 94 21.57 -27.03 18.39
N PRO A 95 21.67 -27.76 19.50
CA PRO A 95 22.52 -27.35 20.62
C PRO A 95 24.01 -27.38 20.22
N LEU A 96 24.76 -26.33 20.58
CA LEU A 96 26.19 -26.19 20.31
C LEU A 96 27.04 -26.33 21.59
N SER A 97 26.65 -25.62 22.65
CA SER A 97 27.35 -25.62 23.93
C SER A 97 26.35 -25.83 25.07
N HIS A 98 26.78 -26.54 26.12
CA HIS A 98 25.96 -26.76 27.31
C HIS A 98 26.73 -26.37 28.57
N HIS A 99 26.19 -25.40 29.31
CA HIS A 99 26.82 -24.84 30.50
C HIS A 99 26.14 -25.42 31.75
N LYS A 100 26.72 -26.49 32.32
CA LYS A 100 26.16 -27.22 33.48
C LYS A 100 25.78 -26.34 34.66
N ASN A 101 26.54 -25.28 34.92
CA ASN A 101 26.32 -24.38 36.07
C ASN A 101 25.49 -23.14 35.72
N GLN A 102 25.28 -22.86 34.42
CA GLN A 102 24.56 -21.67 33.93
C GLN A 102 23.79 -22.00 32.63
N PRO A 103 22.66 -22.72 32.71
CA PRO A 103 21.90 -23.16 31.53
C PRO A 103 21.37 -22.04 30.62
N MET A 104 21.33 -20.79 31.12
CA MET A 104 20.96 -19.61 30.34
C MET A 104 21.99 -19.25 29.27
N LEU A 105 23.24 -19.70 29.44
CA LEU A 105 24.31 -19.55 28.46
C LEU A 105 24.37 -20.68 27.43
N ASP A 106 23.47 -21.67 27.50
CA ASP A 106 23.42 -22.74 26.49
C ASP A 106 23.23 -22.12 25.09
N GLU A 107 24.14 -22.44 24.16
CA GLU A 107 24.09 -21.92 22.79
C GLU A 107 23.36 -22.88 21.86
N PHE A 108 22.52 -22.32 20.98
CA PHE A 108 21.74 -23.03 19.98
C PHE A 108 21.99 -22.42 18.60
N GLU A 109 22.22 -23.29 17.61
CA GLU A 109 22.33 -22.94 16.20
C GLU A 109 20.97 -23.09 15.51
N PHE A 110 20.49 -22.01 14.89
CA PHE A 110 19.24 -21.99 14.14
C PHE A 110 19.50 -21.82 12.65
N SER A 111 18.77 -22.57 11.81
CA SER A 111 18.84 -22.41 10.37
C SER A 111 18.10 -21.14 9.91
N MET A 112 18.74 -20.34 9.07
CA MET A 112 18.12 -19.16 8.45
C MET A 112 17.27 -19.49 7.22
N SER A 113 17.12 -20.77 6.87
CA SER A 113 16.37 -21.22 5.68
C SER A 113 14.91 -20.79 5.69
N SER A 114 14.26 -20.82 6.86
CA SER A 114 12.88 -20.33 7.05
C SER A 114 12.78 -18.83 6.80
N VAL A 115 13.75 -18.05 7.26
CA VAL A 115 13.82 -16.59 7.03
C VAL A 115 14.00 -16.29 5.54
N GLN A 116 14.86 -17.04 4.84
CA GLN A 116 15.04 -16.90 3.38
C GLN A 116 13.74 -17.19 2.61
N MET A 117 13.01 -18.23 3.00
CA MET A 117 11.70 -18.54 2.40
C MET A 117 10.67 -17.44 2.65
N SER A 118 10.63 -16.90 3.87
CA SER A 118 9.79 -15.75 4.22
C SER A 118 10.17 -14.51 3.41
N CYS A 119 11.46 -14.24 3.21
CA CYS A 119 11.93 -13.11 2.40
C CYS A 119 11.50 -13.24 0.93
N LYS A 120 11.57 -14.45 0.35
CA LYS A 120 11.07 -14.71 -1.02
C LYS A 120 9.56 -14.51 -1.12
N SER A 121 8.81 -15.02 -0.14
CA SER A 121 7.36 -14.86 -0.09
C SER A 121 6.96 -13.37 0.00
N LEU A 122 7.63 -12.62 0.87
CA LEU A 122 7.41 -11.19 1.03
C LEU A 122 7.77 -10.40 -0.24
N ALA A 123 8.87 -10.72 -0.91
CA ALA A 123 9.24 -10.10 -2.19
C ALA A 123 8.16 -10.32 -3.27
N ASN A 124 7.61 -11.53 -3.37
CA ASN A 124 6.51 -11.82 -4.29
C ASN A 124 5.25 -11.02 -3.94
N ALA A 125 4.88 -10.95 -2.66
CA ALA A 125 3.73 -10.18 -2.21
C ALA A 125 3.88 -8.67 -2.50
N ILE A 126 5.06 -8.09 -2.24
CA ILE A 126 5.36 -6.70 -2.55
C ILE A 126 5.25 -6.45 -4.06
N THR A 127 5.78 -7.35 -4.88
CA THR A 127 5.71 -7.24 -6.36
C THR A 127 4.26 -7.23 -6.85
N ILE A 128 3.41 -8.10 -6.31
CA ILE A 128 1.97 -8.12 -6.63
C ILE A 128 1.33 -6.79 -6.25
N LYS A 129 1.58 -6.27 -5.04
CA LYS A 129 1.03 -4.99 -4.59
C LYS A 129 1.53 -3.79 -5.40
N MET A 130 2.77 -3.81 -5.86
CA MET A 130 3.27 -2.77 -6.77
C MET A 130 2.54 -2.79 -8.11
N ARG A 131 2.22 -3.98 -8.65
CA ARG A 131 1.42 -4.12 -9.87
C ARG A 131 -0.01 -3.62 -9.68
N GLU A 132 -0.64 -3.94 -8.56
CA GLU A 132 -1.97 -3.40 -8.21
C GLU A 132 -1.95 -1.86 -8.14
N CYS A 133 -0.89 -1.25 -7.59
CA CYS A 133 -0.74 0.21 -7.59
C CYS A 133 -0.68 0.78 -9.02
N ASP A 134 0.04 0.12 -9.92
CA ASP A 134 0.15 0.55 -11.33
C ASP A 134 -1.18 0.44 -12.07
N GLU A 135 -1.94 -0.61 -11.79
CA GLU A 135 -3.28 -0.79 -12.34
C GLU A 135 -4.25 0.27 -11.83
N LEU A 136 -4.27 0.54 -10.52
CA LEU A 136 -5.08 1.62 -9.93
C LEU A 136 -4.71 2.98 -10.51
N ARG A 137 -3.41 3.26 -10.70
CA ARG A 137 -2.95 4.51 -11.30
C ARG A 137 -3.51 4.68 -12.72
N LYS A 138 -3.50 3.61 -13.51
CA LYS A 138 -4.07 3.60 -14.87
C LYS A 138 -5.58 3.85 -14.83
N GLN A 139 -6.31 3.16 -13.95
CA GLN A 139 -7.76 3.34 -13.80
C GLN A 139 -8.15 4.77 -13.40
N VAL A 140 -7.39 5.39 -12.50
CA VAL A 140 -7.60 6.79 -12.10
C VAL A 140 -7.33 7.74 -13.28
N ALA A 141 -6.27 7.51 -14.06
CA ALA A 141 -5.99 8.31 -15.25
C ALA A 141 -7.08 8.18 -16.33
N GLU A 142 -7.59 6.96 -16.56
CA GLU A 142 -8.70 6.70 -17.48
C GLU A 142 -10.01 7.33 -16.98
N SER A 143 -10.27 7.31 -15.67
CA SER A 143 -11.41 8.01 -15.06
C SER A 143 -11.33 9.52 -15.29
N LYS A 144 -10.15 10.11 -15.05
CA LYS A 144 -9.91 11.54 -15.28
C LYS A 144 -10.15 11.92 -16.74
N SER A 145 -9.59 11.17 -17.69
CA SER A 145 -9.77 11.43 -19.12
C SER A 145 -11.24 11.35 -19.56
N ARG A 146 -12.02 10.41 -19.01
CA ARG A 146 -13.46 10.32 -19.27
C ARG A 146 -14.21 11.54 -18.73
N TRP A 147 -13.87 12.01 -17.54
CA TRP A 147 -14.48 13.22 -16.98
C TRP A 147 -14.11 14.48 -17.76
N GLU A 148 -12.87 14.59 -18.25
CA GLU A 148 -12.44 15.69 -19.13
C GLU A 148 -13.23 15.69 -20.46
N ASP A 149 -13.46 14.53 -21.08
CA ASP A 149 -14.27 14.40 -22.31
C ASP A 149 -15.75 14.76 -22.06
N VAL A 150 -16.35 14.27 -20.97
CA VAL A 150 -17.73 14.63 -20.59
C VAL A 150 -17.85 16.12 -20.31
N SER A 151 -16.90 16.70 -19.58
CA SER A 151 -16.86 18.14 -19.31
C SER A 151 -16.77 18.95 -20.60
N GLY A 152 -15.87 18.58 -21.53
CA GLY A 152 -15.73 19.27 -22.82
C GLY A 152 -17.02 19.25 -23.65
N LYS A 153 -17.73 18.13 -23.66
CA LYS A 153 -19.05 18.01 -24.33
C LYS A 153 -20.11 18.89 -23.69
N VAL A 154 -20.15 18.97 -22.36
CA VAL A 154 -21.08 19.84 -21.62
C VAL A 154 -20.81 21.31 -21.96
N VAL A 155 -19.55 21.74 -21.92
CA VAL A 155 -19.16 23.12 -22.26
C VAL A 155 -19.52 23.47 -23.70
N HIS A 156 -19.52 22.50 -24.62
CA HIS A 156 -19.88 22.74 -26.02
C HIS A 156 -21.40 22.73 -26.29
N LEU A 157 -22.20 22.18 -25.36
CA LEU A 157 -23.65 22.12 -25.44
C LEU A 157 -24.35 23.31 -24.77
N LEU A 158 -23.64 23.99 -23.86
CA LEU A 158 -24.02 25.25 -23.22
C LEU A 158 -23.62 26.43 -24.14
#